data_AF-A0A7M3ZW39-F1
#
_entry.id   AF-A0A7M3ZW39-F1
#
_cell.length_a   1.000
_cell.length_b   1.000
_cell.length_c   1.000
_cell.angle_alpha   90.00
_cell.angle_beta   90.00
_cell.angle_gamma   90.00
#
_symmetry.space_group_name_H-M   'P 1'
#
loop_
_entity.id
_entity.type
_entity.pdbx_description
1 polymer ?
#
loop_
_entity_poly.entity_id
_entity_poly.type
_entity_poly.pdbx_seq_one_letter_code
_entity_poly.pdbx_strand_id
1 'polypeptide(L)'
;NTDETILIAVGDVTVATLLALDIVPDIGFIDGQTKREALSESERVDVRAFAHVLEAVNPPGLLTPELRTAIEQASALEEPVVVVVDGEEDLAPLFVHLHVPLHAVVLYGQPGEGVVAQFSSLATKERCRRLLELFEVV
;
A
#
# COMPACT_ATOMS: atom_id res chain seq x y z
N ASN A 1 -13.42 9.54 16.54
CA ASN A 1 -12.11 9.78 17.15
C ASN A 1 -11.19 10.14 16.00
N THR A 2 -10.95 11.43 15.73
CA THR A 2 -10.34 11.87 14.46
C THR A 2 -8.83 12.13 14.58
N ASP A 3 -8.26 11.75 15.73
CA ASP A 3 -6.86 11.99 16.12
C ASP A 3 -5.93 10.80 15.83
N GLU A 4 -6.46 9.65 15.42
CA GLU A 4 -5.61 8.50 15.04
C GLU A 4 -5.19 8.65 13.58
N THR A 5 -3.87 8.64 13.37
CA THR A 5 -3.25 8.68 12.05
C THR A 5 -3.45 7.32 11.39
N ILE A 6 -3.98 7.30 10.16
CA ILE A 6 -4.12 6.06 9.39
C ILE A 6 -2.74 5.70 8.82
N LEU A 7 -2.20 4.57 9.24
CA LEU A 7 -0.92 4.04 8.82
C LEU A 7 -1.10 3.05 7.67
N ILE A 8 -0.53 3.37 6.53
CA ILE A 8 -0.59 2.56 5.32
C ILE A 8 0.81 2.14 4.94
N ALA A 9 1.02 0.86 4.68
CA ALA A 9 2.31 0.30 4.34
C ALA A 9 2.27 -0.37 2.97
N VAL A 10 3.23 -0.05 2.12
CA VAL A 10 3.36 -0.58 0.76
C VAL A 10 4.71 -1.27 0.62
N GLY A 11 4.67 -2.52 0.16
CA GLY A 11 5.83 -3.37 -0.03
C GLY A 11 5.96 -4.44 1.04
N ASP A 12 6.27 -5.67 0.63
CA ASP A 12 6.49 -6.83 1.50
C ASP A 12 7.44 -6.52 2.66
N VAL A 13 8.61 -5.92 2.36
CA VAL A 13 9.61 -5.58 3.38
C VAL A 13 9.10 -4.52 4.36
N THR A 14 8.40 -3.50 3.87
CA THR A 14 7.83 -2.43 4.71
C THR A 14 6.79 -3.02 5.67
N VAL A 15 5.87 -3.83 5.15
CA VAL A 15 4.82 -4.46 5.93
C VAL A 15 5.41 -5.44 6.94
N ALA A 16 6.33 -6.32 6.51
CA ALA A 16 7.00 -7.27 7.39
C ALA A 16 7.77 -6.56 8.52
N THR A 17 8.44 -5.45 8.21
CA THR A 17 9.19 -4.66 9.21
C THR A 17 8.26 -4.08 10.27
N LEU A 18 7.10 -3.54 9.88
CA LEU A 18 6.12 -3.03 10.85
C LEU A 18 5.58 -4.14 11.74
N LEU A 19 5.21 -5.28 11.15
CA LEU A 19 4.73 -6.43 11.91
C LEU A 19 5.79 -6.97 12.89
N ALA A 20 7.06 -6.98 12.49
CA ALA A 20 8.18 -7.37 13.37
C ALA A 20 8.40 -6.41 14.54
N LEU A 21 7.87 -5.18 14.45
CA LEU A 21 7.87 -4.18 15.51
C LEU A 21 6.55 -4.18 16.33
N ASP A 22 5.72 -5.22 16.18
CA ASP A 22 4.38 -5.33 16.78
C ASP A 22 3.41 -4.20 16.36
N ILE A 23 3.64 -3.62 15.17
CA ILE A 23 2.78 -2.58 14.58
C ILE A 23 2.05 -3.18 13.39
N VAL A 24 0.73 -3.31 13.50
CA VAL A 24 -0.12 -3.71 12.37
C VAL A 24 -0.58 -2.44 11.64
N PRO A 25 -0.20 -2.23 10.37
CA PRO A 25 -0.71 -1.09 9.60
C PRO A 25 -2.22 -1.26 9.37
N ASP A 26 -2.94 -0.14 9.30
CA ASP A 26 -4.38 -0.14 8.99
C ASP A 26 -4.63 -0.72 7.59
N ILE A 27 -3.73 -0.41 6.66
CA ILE A 27 -3.74 -0.98 5.30
C ILE A 27 -2.33 -1.42 4.90
N GLY A 28 -2.17 -2.70 4.55
CA GLY A 28 -0.95 -3.23 3.94
C GLY A 28 -1.14 -3.52 2.44
N PHE A 29 -0.13 -3.27 1.61
CA PHE A 29 -0.08 -3.71 0.21
C PHE A 29 1.18 -4.55 0.02
N ILE A 30 1.00 -5.77 -0.49
CA ILE A 30 2.08 -6.71 -0.74
C ILE A 30 1.87 -7.34 -2.12
N ASP A 31 2.93 -7.56 -2.88
CA ASP A 31 2.83 -8.26 -4.17
C ASP A 31 3.37 -9.70 -4.09
N GLY A 32 4.07 -10.01 -3.01
CA GLY A 32 4.73 -11.29 -2.85
C GLY A 32 5.75 -11.60 -3.95
N GLN A 33 6.14 -10.66 -4.82
CA GLN A 33 7.13 -10.89 -5.88
C GLN A 33 8.56 -10.89 -5.36
N THR A 34 8.80 -10.40 -4.15
CA THR A 34 10.01 -10.75 -3.40
C THR A 34 10.17 -12.26 -3.16
N LYS A 35 9.19 -13.10 -3.54
CA LYS A 35 9.32 -14.56 -3.64
C LYS A 35 10.19 -15.06 -4.80
N ARG A 36 10.56 -14.24 -5.80
CA ARG A 36 11.36 -14.74 -6.96
C ARG A 36 12.84 -14.95 -6.65
N GLU A 37 13.36 -14.32 -5.60
CA GLU A 37 14.67 -14.65 -5.02
C GLU A 37 14.58 -14.61 -3.47
N ALA A 38 14.20 -15.75 -2.88
CA ALA A 38 14.58 -16.17 -1.53
C ALA A 38 14.48 -15.13 -0.37
N LEU A 39 13.31 -14.52 -0.14
CA LEU A 39 13.01 -14.03 1.21
C LEU A 39 13.03 -15.20 2.19
N SER A 40 13.76 -15.02 3.29
CA SER A 40 13.72 -15.91 4.45
C SER A 40 12.28 -16.00 5.01
N GLU A 41 11.90 -17.09 5.70
CA GLU A 41 10.56 -17.20 6.31
C GLU A 41 10.22 -16.00 7.20
N SER A 42 11.24 -15.36 7.80
CA SER A 42 11.14 -14.15 8.60
C SER A 42 10.76 -12.88 7.83
N GLU A 43 10.94 -12.84 6.51
CA GLU A 43 10.64 -11.68 5.67
C GLU A 43 9.30 -11.83 4.95
N ARG A 44 8.65 -13.00 5.05
CA ARG A 44 7.30 -13.19 4.53
C ARG A 44 6.30 -12.50 5.44
N VAL A 45 5.42 -11.70 4.84
CA VAL A 45 4.32 -11.05 5.55
C VAL A 45 3.33 -12.09 6.07
N ASP A 46 3.13 -12.12 7.38
CA ASP A 46 2.09 -12.93 7.99
C ASP A 46 0.72 -12.25 7.83
N VAL A 47 0.01 -12.60 6.76
CA VAL A 47 -1.32 -12.05 6.47
C VAL A 47 -2.35 -12.32 7.57
N ARG A 48 -2.10 -13.28 8.48
CA ARG A 48 -2.99 -13.59 9.63
C ARG A 48 -2.98 -12.48 10.70
N ALA A 49 -2.02 -11.55 10.63
CA ALA A 49 -2.00 -10.36 11.48
C ALA A 49 -3.12 -9.36 11.12
N PHE A 50 -3.70 -9.47 9.92
CA PHE A 50 -4.77 -8.60 9.44
C PHE A 50 -6.13 -9.26 9.62
N ALA A 51 -7.15 -8.44 9.87
CA ALA A 51 -8.52 -8.89 9.99
C ALA A 51 -9.12 -9.26 8.62
N HIS A 52 -8.72 -8.53 7.59
CA HIS A 52 -9.22 -8.70 6.22
C HIS A 52 -8.08 -8.92 5.23
N VAL A 53 -8.32 -9.76 4.23
CA VAL A 53 -7.42 -9.98 3.10
C VAL A 53 -8.20 -9.71 1.82
N LEU A 54 -7.73 -8.76 1.02
CA LEU A 54 -8.25 -8.46 -0.31
C LEU A 54 -7.22 -8.86 -1.36
N GLU A 55 -7.69 -9.12 -2.57
CA GLU A 55 -6.83 -9.47 -3.72
C GLU A 55 -7.06 -8.48 -4.86
N ALA A 56 -6.00 -8.18 -5.60
CA ALA A 56 -6.07 -7.35 -6.80
C ALA A 56 -5.04 -7.81 -7.83
N VAL A 57 -5.36 -7.75 -9.13
CA VAL A 57 -4.35 -7.95 -10.19
C VAL A 57 -3.88 -6.59 -10.67
N ASN A 58 -2.57 -6.35 -10.68
CA ASN A 58 -1.98 -5.11 -11.18
C ASN A 58 -0.67 -5.38 -11.88
N PRO A 59 -0.65 -5.61 -13.20
CA PRO A 59 0.58 -5.93 -13.91
C PRO A 59 1.66 -4.85 -13.78
N PRO A 60 2.94 -5.20 -13.99
CA PRO A 60 4.05 -4.26 -13.88
C PRO A 60 3.85 -2.94 -14.63
N GLY A 61 4.12 -1.83 -13.94
CA GLY A 61 3.99 -0.48 -14.51
C GLY A 61 2.56 -0.02 -14.82
N LEU A 62 1.52 -0.77 -14.43
CA LEU A 62 0.12 -0.40 -14.62
C LEU A 62 -0.55 0.05 -13.32
N LEU A 63 -1.73 0.66 -13.49
CA LEU A 63 -2.66 0.99 -12.43
C LEU A 63 -4.05 0.52 -12.84
N THR A 64 -4.46 -0.67 -12.37
CA THR A 64 -5.69 -1.31 -12.82
C THR A 64 -6.94 -0.82 -12.07
N PRO A 65 -8.14 -0.95 -12.69
CA PRO A 65 -9.40 -0.75 -11.99
C PRO A 65 -9.59 -1.68 -10.79
N GLU A 66 -9.02 -2.89 -10.85
CA GLU A 66 -9.06 -3.89 -9.77
C GLU A 66 -8.27 -3.40 -8.56
N LEU A 67 -7.04 -2.91 -8.75
CA LEU A 67 -6.25 -2.30 -7.68
C LEU A 67 -6.99 -1.09 -7.08
N ARG A 68 -7.57 -0.23 -7.92
CA ARG A 68 -8.38 0.90 -7.45
C ARG A 68 -9.55 0.44 -6.57
N THR A 69 -10.25 -0.62 -6.99
CA THR A 69 -11.41 -1.15 -6.25
C THR A 69 -11.00 -1.74 -4.92
N ALA A 70 -9.90 -2.50 -4.87
CA ALA A 70 -9.35 -3.03 -3.63
C ALA A 70 -8.93 -1.90 -2.67
N ILE A 71 -8.31 -0.83 -3.17
CA ILE A 71 -7.96 0.36 -2.36
C ILE A 71 -9.21 1.05 -1.81
N GLU A 72 -10.26 1.21 -2.63
CA GLU A 72 -11.52 1.83 -2.20
C GLU A 72 -12.21 0.99 -1.11
N GLN A 73 -12.22 -0.33 -1.26
CA GLN A 73 -12.75 -1.26 -0.26
C GLN A 73 -11.92 -1.22 1.03
N ALA A 74 -10.59 -1.31 0.92
CA ALA A 74 -9.68 -1.27 2.07
C ALA A 74 -9.83 0.04 2.86
N SER A 75 -9.96 1.17 2.17
CA SER A 75 -10.10 2.50 2.79
C SER A 75 -11.43 2.70 3.51
N ALA A 76 -12.42 1.83 3.29
CA ALA A 76 -13.73 1.88 3.92
C ALA A 76 -13.85 0.94 5.14
N LEU A 77 -12.85 0.08 5.39
CA LEU A 77 -12.82 -0.82 6.54
C LEU A 77 -12.21 -0.10 7.75
N GLU A 78 -12.76 -0.37 8.94
CA GLU A 78 -12.23 0.14 10.22
C GLU A 78 -11.18 -0.81 10.83
N GLU A 79 -11.14 -2.07 10.39
CA GLU A 79 -10.21 -3.09 10.87
C GLU A 79 -9.02 -3.24 9.92
N PRO A 80 -7.82 -3.62 10.41
CA PRO A 80 -6.63 -3.78 9.58
C PRO A 80 -6.84 -4.73 8.41
N VAL A 81 -6.44 -4.28 7.23
CA VAL A 81 -6.60 -5.01 5.96
C VAL A 81 -5.29 -5.11 5.21
N VAL A 82 -5.04 -6.26 4.59
CA VAL A 82 -3.94 -6.42 3.63
C VAL A 82 -4.49 -6.69 2.24
N VAL A 83 -3.96 -5.98 1.25
CA VAL A 83 -4.22 -6.17 -0.17
C VAL A 83 -3.05 -6.95 -0.75
N VAL A 84 -3.31 -8.17 -1.21
CA VAL A 84 -2.35 -9.02 -1.92
C VAL A 84 -2.50 -8.75 -3.41
N VAL A 85 -1.44 -8.24 -4.02
CA VAL A 85 -1.41 -7.82 -5.41
C VAL A 85 -0.75 -8.91 -6.25
N ASP A 86 -1.47 -9.47 -7.22
CA ASP A 86 -0.86 -10.26 -8.28
C ASP A 86 -0.29 -9.31 -9.35
N GLY A 87 1.01 -9.05 -9.27
CA GLY A 87 1.68 -8.07 -10.12
C GLY A 87 2.56 -7.13 -9.30
N GLU A 88 2.49 -5.82 -9.50
CA GLU A 88 3.25 -4.81 -8.74
C GLU A 88 2.32 -3.89 -7.94
N GLU A 89 2.74 -3.54 -6.74
CA GLU A 89 2.11 -2.63 -5.79
C GLU A 89 2.79 -1.24 -5.73
N ASP A 90 3.97 -1.07 -6.34
CA ASP A 90 4.80 0.14 -6.30
C ASP A 90 4.07 1.44 -6.64
N LEU A 91 3.11 1.38 -7.57
CA LEU A 91 2.31 2.55 -7.99
C LEU A 91 1.04 2.75 -7.16
N ALA A 92 0.67 1.80 -6.30
CA ALA A 92 -0.50 1.89 -5.43
C ALA A 92 -0.58 3.20 -4.60
N PRO A 93 0.53 3.78 -4.08
CA PRO A 93 0.50 5.07 -3.37
C PRO A 93 -0.22 6.19 -4.13
N LEU A 94 -0.16 6.20 -5.47
CA LEU A 94 -0.85 7.20 -6.30
C LEU A 94 -2.38 7.12 -6.15
N PHE A 95 -2.94 5.92 -6.11
CA PHE A 95 -4.37 5.71 -5.86
C PHE A 95 -4.72 5.82 -4.38
N VAL A 96 -3.89 5.27 -3.49
CA VAL A 96 -4.11 5.31 -2.04
C VAL A 96 -4.30 6.74 -1.58
N HIS A 97 -3.37 7.65 -1.90
CA HIS A 97 -3.49 9.05 -1.49
C HIS A 97 -4.78 9.71 -1.94
N LEU A 98 -5.41 9.28 -3.04
CA LEU A 98 -6.68 9.84 -3.50
C LEU A 98 -7.88 9.35 -2.68
N HIS A 99 -7.84 8.14 -2.14
CA HIS A 99 -8.98 7.50 -1.46
C HIS A 99 -8.92 7.62 0.08
N VAL A 100 -7.77 7.93 0.66
CA VAL A 100 -7.62 8.03 2.13
C VAL A 100 -7.77 9.46 2.67
N PRO A 101 -8.17 9.66 3.93
CA PRO A 101 -8.29 10.98 4.55
C PRO A 101 -6.94 11.70 4.69
N LEU A 102 -6.98 12.97 5.12
CA LEU A 102 -5.79 13.83 5.24
C LEU A 102 -4.90 13.50 6.45
N HIS A 103 -5.41 12.75 7.43
CA HIS A 103 -4.60 12.26 8.55
C HIS A 103 -3.95 10.89 8.25
N ALA A 104 -3.85 10.48 6.99
CA ALA A 104 -3.18 9.24 6.61
C ALA A 104 -1.69 9.48 6.29
N VAL A 105 -0.87 8.47 6.58
CA VAL A 105 0.55 8.41 6.18
C VAL A 105 0.78 7.11 5.41
N VAL A 106 1.47 7.22 4.27
CA VAL A 106 1.87 6.07 3.45
C VAL A 106 3.37 5.85 3.62
N LEU A 107 3.74 4.67 4.11
CA LEU A 107 5.10 4.17 4.18
C LEU A 107 5.37 3.27 2.98
N TYR A 108 6.44 3.52 2.24
CA TYR A 108 6.86 2.67 1.13
C TYR A 108 8.38 2.56 1.05
N GLY A 109 8.86 1.42 0.55
CA GLY A 109 10.27 1.20 0.31
C GLY A 109 10.75 1.97 -0.92
N GLN A 110 11.91 2.59 -0.82
CA GLN A 110 12.57 3.31 -1.91
C GLN A 110 14.01 2.80 -2.06
N PRO A 111 14.37 2.21 -3.21
CA PRO A 111 15.74 1.75 -3.46
C PRO A 111 16.77 2.86 -3.24
N GLY A 112 17.77 2.59 -2.39
CA GLY A 112 18.83 3.54 -2.05
C GLY A 112 18.49 4.60 -1.00
N GLU A 113 17.22 4.69 -0.57
CA GLU A 113 16.74 5.71 0.38
C GLU A 113 16.14 5.08 1.65
N GLY A 114 15.74 3.81 1.60
CA GLY A 114 15.13 3.10 2.73
C GLY A 114 13.61 3.26 2.73
N VAL A 115 12.99 3.38 3.92
CA VAL A 115 11.53 3.59 4.05
C VAL A 115 11.23 5.08 3.98
N VAL A 116 10.34 5.46 3.06
CA VAL A 116 9.86 6.84 2.89
C VAL A 116 8.47 6.98 3.49
N ALA A 117 8.26 8.04 4.28
CA ALA A 117 6.96 8.41 4.82
C ALA A 117 6.37 9.59 4.07
N GLN A 118 5.22 9.39 3.43
CA GLN A 118 4.48 10.42 2.72
C GLN A 118 3.14 10.68 3.38
N PHE A 119 2.98 11.86 3.97
CA PHE A 119 1.70 12.29 4.53
C PHE A 119 0.71 12.64 3.41
N SER A 120 -0.53 12.21 3.61
CA SER A 120 -1.66 12.62 2.80
C SER A 120 -1.97 14.09 3.06
N SER A 121 -1.98 14.89 2.00
CA SER A 121 -2.32 16.31 2.07
C SER A 121 -3.06 16.70 0.79
N LEU A 122 -3.69 17.87 0.77
CA LEU A 122 -4.29 18.38 -0.47
C LEU A 122 -3.23 18.51 -1.58
N ALA A 123 -2.03 19.00 -1.25
CA ALA A 123 -0.92 19.11 -2.19
C ALA A 123 -0.43 17.73 -2.69
N THR A 124 -0.37 16.73 -1.80
CA THR A 124 -0.03 15.34 -2.17
C THR A 124 -1.07 14.78 -3.13
N LYS A 125 -2.36 14.90 -2.80
CA LYS A 125 -3.47 14.46 -3.66
C LYS A 125 -3.43 15.13 -5.03
N GLU A 126 -3.20 16.44 -5.08
CA GLU A 126 -3.05 17.17 -6.35
C GLU A 126 -1.84 16.69 -7.16
N ARG A 127 -0.70 16.41 -6.50
CA ARG A 127 0.47 15.84 -7.16
C ARG A 127 0.17 14.45 -7.74
N CYS A 128 -0.51 13.59 -6.99
CA CYS A 128 -0.92 12.27 -7.48
C CYS A 128 -1.84 12.40 -8.70
N ARG A 129 -2.83 13.31 -8.68
CA ARG A 129 -3.70 13.56 -9.85
C ARG A 129 -2.90 13.99 -11.08
N ARG A 130 -1.97 14.93 -10.94
CA ARG A 130 -1.11 15.37 -12.05
C ARG A 130 -0.22 14.26 -12.59
N LEU A 131 0.28 13.37 -11.73
CA LEU A 131 1.07 12.23 -12.18
C LEU A 131 0.21 11.25 -12.97
N LEU A 132 -1.02 10.98 -12.51
CA LEU A 132 -1.97 10.11 -13.21
C LEU A 132 -2.39 10.67 -14.58
N GLU A 133 -2.43 11.99 -14.75
CA GLU A 133 -2.68 12.62 -16.06
C GLU A 133 -1.59 12.33 -17.10
N LEU A 134 -0.41 11.86 -16.68
CA LEU A 134 0.68 11.46 -17.57
C LEU A 134 0.58 9.99 -18.02
N PHE A 135 -0.34 9.20 -17.45
CA PHE A 135 -0.55 7.81 -17.85
C PHE A 135 -1.42 7.74 -19.11
N GLU A 136 -1.09 6.80 -19.99
CA GLU A 136 -1.94 6.46 -21.12
C GLU A 136 -3.03 5.48 -20.68
N VAL A 137 -4.26 5.68 -21.18
CA VAL A 137 -5.35 4.73 -20.97
C VAL A 137 -5.21 3.65 -22.03
N VAL A 138 -4.83 2.45 -21.61
CA VAL A 138 -4.62 1.26 -22.45
C VAL A 138 -5.82 0.32 -22.41
#